data_AF-A0A2I0L824-F1
#
_entry.id   AF-A0A2I0L824-F1
#
_cell.length_a   1.000
_cell.length_b   1.000
_cell.length_c   1.000
_cell.angle_alpha   90.00
_cell.angle_beta   90.00
_cell.angle_gamma   90.00
#
_symmetry.space_group_name_H-M   'P 1'
#
loop_
_entity.id
_entity.type
_entity.pdbx_description
1 polymer ?
#
loop_
_entity_poly.entity_id
_entity_poly.type
_entity_poly.pdbx_seq_one_letter_code
_entity_poly.pdbx_strand_id
1 'polypeptide(L)'
;MLKAVEDVHGGVIVEMEESMDSDSFVPLLRDSLSKWRLMEGFRYHHAEPDYLMLVHWLPRTTDTLPANASHRVGIGAFVMNDKKEVLVVQEKYGKFKDIGLWKLPTGVVNEGEDIHLAAIREVKEETGVETEFVEILAFR
;
A
#
# COMPACT_ATOMS: atom_id res chain seq x y z
N MET A 1 -19.25 -5.66 -23.68
CA MET A 1 -18.11 -6.31 -22.99
C MET A 1 -16.99 -5.30 -22.88
N LEU A 2 -16.39 -5.16 -21.71
CA LEU A 2 -15.25 -4.27 -21.51
C LEU A 2 -14.05 -4.74 -22.34
N LYS A 3 -13.26 -3.80 -22.88
CA LYS A 3 -11.99 -4.14 -23.53
C LYS A 3 -11.05 -4.68 -22.47
N ALA A 4 -10.39 -5.80 -22.78
CA ALA A 4 -9.45 -6.42 -21.87
C ALA A 4 -8.23 -6.91 -22.64
N VAL A 5 -7.08 -6.88 -21.97
CA VAL A 5 -5.79 -7.37 -22.46
C VAL A 5 -5.42 -8.60 -21.65
N GLU A 6 -4.99 -9.66 -22.31
CA GLU A 6 -4.41 -10.80 -21.62
C GLU A 6 -2.96 -10.47 -21.24
N ASP A 7 -2.61 -10.67 -19.97
CA ASP A 7 -1.21 -10.61 -19.55
C ASP A 7 -0.44 -11.86 -20.01
N VAL A 8 0.88 -11.83 -19.84
CA VAL A 8 1.77 -12.95 -20.23
C VAL A 8 1.56 -14.23 -19.42
N HIS A 9 0.70 -14.20 -18.41
CA HIS A 9 0.36 -15.30 -17.52
C HIS A 9 -1.07 -15.82 -17.72
N GLY A 10 -1.80 -15.31 -18.73
CA GLY A 10 -3.18 -15.70 -19.01
C GLY A 10 -4.20 -15.05 -18.06
N GLY A 11 -3.80 -14.04 -17.30
CA GLY A 11 -4.71 -13.15 -16.59
C GLY A 11 -5.39 -12.19 -17.57
N VAL A 12 -6.59 -11.71 -17.21
CA VAL A 12 -7.36 -10.75 -18.01
C VAL A 12 -7.36 -9.41 -17.29
N ILE A 13 -6.72 -8.40 -17.88
CA ILE A 13 -6.66 -7.03 -17.36
C ILE A 13 -7.67 -6.20 -18.12
N VAL A 14 -8.57 -5.53 -17.39
CA VAL A 14 -9.56 -4.62 -17.98
C VAL A 14 -9.10 -3.19 -17.72
N GLU A 15 -8.46 -2.59 -18.73
CA GLU A 15 -8.02 -1.20 -18.64
C GLU A 15 -9.13 -0.27 -19.14
N MET A 16 -9.54 0.67 -18.27
CA MET A 16 -10.57 1.65 -18.57
C MET A 16 -9.92 2.92 -19.11
N GLU A 17 -9.62 2.95 -20.41
CA GLU A 17 -8.94 4.08 -21.08
C GLU A 17 -9.87 5.28 -21.34
N GLU A 18 -11.18 5.05 -21.48
CA GLU A 18 -12.18 6.08 -21.79
C GLU A 18 -13.15 6.27 -20.63
N SER A 19 -13.47 7.53 -20.31
CA SER A 19 -14.45 7.87 -19.28
C SER A 19 -15.82 7.28 -19.63
N MET A 20 -16.39 6.51 -18.72
CA MET A 20 -17.69 5.87 -18.89
C MET A 20 -18.65 6.34 -17.81
N ASP A 21 -19.88 6.66 -18.20
CA ASP A 21 -20.96 6.99 -17.28
C ASP A 21 -21.28 5.79 -16.36
N SER A 22 -21.56 6.04 -15.08
CA SER A 22 -21.78 4.97 -14.09
C SER A 22 -22.97 4.08 -14.43
N ASP A 23 -24.03 4.64 -15.01
CA ASP A 23 -25.24 3.89 -15.39
C ASP A 23 -24.97 3.02 -16.61
N SER A 24 -23.94 3.33 -17.39
CA SER A 24 -23.44 2.50 -18.49
C SER A 24 -22.40 1.46 -18.03
N PHE A 25 -21.54 1.85 -17.08
CA PHE A 25 -20.48 1.00 -16.55
C PHE A 25 -21.04 -0.18 -15.75
N VAL A 26 -21.98 0.06 -14.84
CA VAL A 26 -22.51 -1.01 -13.97
C VAL A 26 -23.14 -2.16 -14.76
N PRO A 27 -23.97 -1.93 -15.80
CA PRO A 27 -24.48 -3.00 -16.65
C PRO A 27 -23.38 -3.70 -17.48
N LEU A 28 -22.42 -2.96 -18.04
CA LEU A 28 -21.33 -3.53 -18.84
C LEU A 28 -20.37 -4.37 -18.00
N LEU A 29 -20.07 -3.90 -16.78
CA LEU A 29 -19.33 -4.65 -15.79
C LEU A 29 -20.13 -5.87 -15.35
N ARG A 30 -21.44 -5.76 -15.08
CA ARG A 30 -22.28 -6.93 -14.74
C ARG A 30 -22.34 -7.95 -15.86
N ASP A 31 -22.42 -7.53 -17.11
CA ASP A 31 -22.45 -8.43 -18.28
C ASP A 31 -21.07 -9.11 -18.47
N SER A 32 -19.99 -8.33 -18.39
CA SER A 32 -18.62 -8.86 -18.48
C SER A 32 -18.30 -9.79 -17.30
N LEU A 33 -18.64 -9.38 -16.07
CA LEU A 33 -18.57 -10.21 -14.87
C LEU A 33 -19.49 -11.42 -14.98
N SER A 34 -20.70 -11.34 -15.52
CA SER A 34 -21.58 -12.51 -15.65
C SER A 34 -20.99 -13.52 -16.63
N LYS A 35 -20.36 -13.05 -17.71
CA LYS A 35 -19.62 -13.90 -18.63
C LYS A 35 -18.36 -14.50 -18.00
N TRP A 36 -17.59 -13.71 -17.24
CA TRP A 36 -16.42 -14.16 -16.49
C TRP A 36 -16.78 -15.01 -15.26
N ARG A 37 -17.98 -14.86 -14.71
CA ARG A 37 -18.52 -15.59 -13.56
C ARG A 37 -19.25 -16.86 -13.96
N LEU A 38 -19.80 -16.91 -15.18
CA LEU A 38 -20.05 -18.18 -15.89
C LEU A 38 -18.74 -18.95 -16.10
N MET A 39 -17.58 -18.27 -16.01
CA MET A 39 -16.25 -18.86 -15.91
C MET A 39 -15.72 -18.96 -14.45
N GLU A 40 -16.60 -18.88 -13.44
CA GLU A 40 -16.42 -19.26 -12.02
C GLU A 40 -15.03 -19.01 -11.39
N GLY A 41 -14.81 -17.87 -10.68
CA GLY A 41 -13.79 -17.84 -9.60
C GLY A 41 -12.95 -16.57 -9.37
N PHE A 42 -13.37 -15.41 -9.88
CA PHE A 42 -12.70 -14.13 -9.55
C PHE A 42 -12.89 -13.73 -8.07
N ARG A 43 -11.79 -13.31 -7.43
CA ARG A 43 -11.73 -12.75 -6.07
C ARG A 43 -11.06 -11.38 -6.07
N TYR A 44 -11.28 -10.58 -5.02
CA TYR A 44 -10.57 -9.32 -4.83
C TYR A 44 -9.07 -9.57 -4.59
N HIS A 45 -8.22 -8.73 -5.20
CA HIS A 45 -6.80 -8.67 -4.90
C HIS A 45 -6.49 -7.37 -4.15
N HIS A 46 -6.48 -6.23 -4.85
CA HIS A 46 -6.20 -4.93 -4.25
C HIS A 46 -7.03 -3.83 -4.92
N ALA A 47 -6.98 -2.63 -4.38
CA ALA A 47 -7.65 -1.46 -4.92
C ALA A 47 -6.76 -0.24 -4.72
N GLU A 48 -6.72 0.60 -5.75
CA GLU A 48 -6.13 1.94 -5.73
C GLU A 48 -7.26 2.97 -5.72
N PRO A 49 -6.96 4.27 -5.49
CA PRO A 49 -7.98 5.31 -5.50
C PRO A 49 -8.85 5.34 -6.77
N ASP A 50 -8.31 4.91 -7.91
CA ASP A 50 -8.91 5.00 -9.23
C ASP A 50 -9.28 3.64 -9.86
N TYR A 51 -8.88 2.50 -9.28
CA TYR A 51 -9.28 1.19 -9.80
C TYR A 51 -9.40 0.07 -8.74
N LEU A 52 -10.10 -1.00 -9.11
CA LEU A 52 -10.24 -2.23 -8.34
C LEU A 52 -9.69 -3.42 -9.13
N MET A 53 -8.78 -4.19 -8.54
CA MET A 53 -8.21 -5.38 -9.15
C MET A 53 -8.90 -6.66 -8.66
N LEU A 54 -9.37 -7.49 -9.60
CA LEU A 54 -9.89 -8.83 -9.36
C LEU A 54 -9.00 -9.87 -10.04
N VAL A 55 -8.80 -11.03 -9.40
CA VAL A 55 -7.98 -12.12 -9.94
C VAL A 55 -8.71 -13.45 -9.89
N HIS A 56 -8.45 -14.33 -10.85
CA HIS A 56 -8.91 -15.72 -10.86
C HIS A 56 -7.77 -16.63 -11.32
N TRP A 57 -7.47 -17.65 -10.53
CA TRP A 57 -6.49 -18.66 -10.91
C TRP A 57 -7.15 -19.71 -11.83
N LEU A 58 -6.83 -19.64 -13.11
CA LEU A 58 -7.37 -20.52 -14.15
C LEU A 58 -6.82 -21.96 -14.11
N PRO A 59 -5.53 -22.20 -13.77
CA PRO A 59 -5.00 -23.56 -13.73
C PRO A 59 -5.69 -24.43 -12.66
N ARG A 60 -5.82 -25.73 -12.93
CA ARG A 60 -6.30 -26.73 -11.94
C ARG A 60 -5.26 -27.07 -10.87
N THR A 61 -4.14 -26.35 -10.82
CA THR A 61 -3.07 -26.52 -9.83
C THR A 61 -3.35 -25.68 -8.59
N THR A 62 -2.53 -25.84 -7.55
CA THR A 62 -2.55 -24.91 -6.41
C THR A 62 -2.35 -23.48 -6.89
N ASP A 63 -3.16 -22.57 -6.37
CA ASP A 63 -3.07 -21.14 -6.62
C ASP A 63 -1.77 -20.59 -6.05
N THR A 64 -0.94 -20.01 -6.92
CA THR A 64 0.34 -19.40 -6.54
C THR A 64 0.33 -17.89 -6.72
N LEU A 65 -0.83 -17.26 -6.96
CA LEU A 65 -0.91 -15.81 -6.94
C LEU A 65 -0.56 -15.32 -5.53
N PRO A 66 0.34 -14.33 -5.39
CA PRO A 66 0.59 -13.70 -4.11
C PRO A 66 -0.72 -13.21 -3.51
N ALA A 67 -0.84 -13.29 -2.18
CA ALA A 67 -1.88 -12.53 -1.50
C ALA A 67 -1.59 -11.03 -1.67
N ASN A 68 -2.63 -10.22 -1.56
CA ASN A 68 -2.48 -8.77 -1.54
C ASN A 68 -1.66 -8.28 -0.35
N ALA A 69 -1.21 -7.02 -0.41
CA ALA A 69 -0.45 -6.39 0.66
C ALA A 69 -1.20 -6.51 1.99
N SER A 70 -0.66 -7.33 2.90
CA SER A 70 -1.30 -7.69 4.16
C SER A 70 -0.77 -6.88 5.35
N HIS A 71 0.38 -6.23 5.17
CA HIS A 71 1.08 -5.54 6.25
C HIS A 71 1.15 -4.04 5.94
N ARG A 72 0.93 -3.23 6.98
CA ARG A 72 1.38 -1.84 7.00
C ARG A 72 2.81 -1.83 7.51
N VAL A 73 3.73 -1.29 6.73
CA VAL A 73 5.12 -1.14 7.14
C VAL A 73 5.26 0.17 7.91
N GLY A 74 5.70 0.09 9.16
CA GLY A 74 5.99 1.25 9.99
C GLY A 74 7.48 1.35 10.27
N ILE A 75 7.95 2.56 10.51
CA ILE A 75 9.34 2.84 10.92
C ILE A 75 9.39 3.55 12.26
N GLY A 76 10.51 3.40 12.94
CA GLY A 76 10.90 4.23 14.07
C GLY A 76 12.34 4.67 13.87
N ALA A 77 12.60 5.98 13.98
CA ALA A 77 13.90 6.56 13.72
C ALA A 77 14.69 6.75 15.02
N PHE A 78 15.84 6.09 15.13
CA PHE A 78 16.78 6.31 16.23
C PHE A 78 17.86 7.29 15.77
N VAL A 79 17.70 8.56 16.12
CA VAL A 79 18.62 9.64 15.69
C VAL A 79 19.46 10.07 16.87
N MET A 80 20.79 9.99 16.74
CA MET A 80 21.74 10.34 17.79
C MET A 80 22.67 11.46 17.32
N ASN A 81 22.95 12.42 18.20
CA ASN A 81 23.94 13.47 17.94
C ASN A 81 25.34 13.11 18.50
N ASP A 82 26.35 13.94 18.22
CA ASP A 82 27.74 13.73 18.66
C ASP A 82 27.91 13.69 20.19
N LYS A 83 26.93 14.20 20.94
CA LYS A 83 26.91 14.18 22.41
C LYS A 83 26.23 12.94 22.99
N LYS A 84 25.83 11.98 22.15
CA LYS A 84 25.08 10.77 22.53
C LYS A 84 23.68 11.06 23.08
N GLU A 85 23.07 12.16 22.66
CA GLU A 85 21.67 12.46 22.96
C GLU A 85 20.79 11.94 21.82
N VAL A 86 19.59 11.47 22.14
CA VAL A 86 18.64 10.88 21.18
C VAL A 86 17.50 11.85 20.91
N LEU A 87 17.15 12.03 19.64
CA LEU A 87 15.99 12.81 19.24
C LEU A 87 14.70 12.08 19.61
N VAL A 88 13.83 12.79 20.31
CA VAL A 88 12.52 12.29 20.74
C VAL A 88 11.45 13.34 20.49
N VAL A 89 10.22 12.88 20.30
CA VAL A 89 9.04 13.72 20.03
C VAL A 89 7.93 13.43 21.05
N GLN A 90 7.04 14.40 21.20
CA GLN A 90 5.75 14.24 21.86
C GLN A 90 4.64 14.59 20.87
N GLU A 91 3.60 13.77 20.80
CA GLU A 91 2.48 14.00 19.90
C GLU A 91 1.71 15.26 20.31
N LYS A 92 1.62 16.23 19.39
CA LYS A 92 0.75 17.42 19.56
C LYS A 92 -0.73 17.08 19.35
N TYR A 93 -1.00 16.05 18.54
CA TYR A 93 -2.32 15.54 18.20
C TYR A 93 -2.23 14.01 18.11
N GLY A 94 -3.24 13.29 18.59
CA GLY A 94 -3.24 11.83 18.56
C GLY A 94 -3.60 11.20 19.90
N LYS A 95 -3.39 9.89 19.99
CA LYS A 95 -3.74 9.08 21.18
C LYS A 95 -2.86 9.41 22.38
N PHE A 96 -1.63 9.86 22.15
CA PHE A 96 -0.64 10.14 23.19
C PHE A 96 -0.45 11.63 23.45
N LYS A 97 -1.43 12.45 23.06
CA LYS A 97 -1.46 13.86 23.41
C LYS A 97 -1.60 14.04 24.93
N ASP A 98 -0.89 15.02 25.49
CA ASP A 98 -0.99 15.47 26.90
C ASP A 98 -0.60 14.43 27.97
N ILE A 99 -0.08 13.26 27.59
CA ILE A 99 0.42 12.25 28.55
C ILE A 99 1.92 12.39 28.85
N GLY A 100 2.61 13.32 28.19
CA GLY A 100 4.04 13.56 28.40
C GLY A 100 4.97 12.41 27.94
N LEU A 101 4.47 11.50 27.10
CA LEU A 101 5.24 10.37 26.60
C LEU A 101 6.20 10.83 25.50
N TRP A 102 7.49 10.72 25.77
CA TRP A 102 8.54 10.86 24.77
C TRP A 102 8.74 9.55 24.01
N LYS A 103 8.66 9.62 22.69
CA LYS A 103 8.91 8.48 21.79
C LYS A 103 9.92 8.86 20.71
N LEU A 104 10.45 7.86 20.03
CA LEU A 104 11.19 8.08 18.78
C LEU A 104 10.25 8.67 17.71
N PRO A 105 10.78 9.43 16.75
CA PRO A 105 10.02 9.75 15.54
C PRO A 105 9.56 8.47 14.85
N THR A 106 8.31 8.43 14.43
CA THR A 106 7.70 7.22 13.86
C THR A 106 6.72 7.57 12.77
N GLY A 107 6.64 6.73 11.74
CA GLY A 107 5.65 6.90 10.69
C GLY A 107 5.42 5.65 9.88
N VAL A 108 4.68 5.81 8.79
CA VAL A 108 4.29 4.72 7.90
C VAL A 108 5.04 4.88 6.59
N VAL A 109 5.55 3.76 6.08
CA VAL A 109 6.16 3.72 4.74
C VAL A 109 5.04 3.72 3.72
N ASN A 110 5.07 4.66 2.78
CA ASN A 110 4.09 4.71 1.71
C ASN A 110 4.31 3.57 0.71
N GLU A 111 3.27 3.27 -0.07
CA GLU A 111 3.42 2.31 -1.16
C GLU A 111 4.47 2.78 -2.18
N GLY A 112 5.37 1.86 -2.55
CA GLY A 112 6.50 2.16 -3.44
C GLY A 112 7.61 2.99 -2.81
N GLU A 113 7.52 3.38 -1.54
CA GLU A 113 8.56 4.14 -0.83
C GLU A 113 9.57 3.19 -0.18
N ASP A 114 10.86 3.51 -0.32
CA ASP A 114 11.91 2.76 0.37
C ASP A 114 11.95 3.10 1.86
N ILE A 115 12.17 2.08 2.70
CA ILE A 115 12.20 2.19 4.18
C ILE A 115 13.14 3.30 4.66
N HIS A 116 14.31 3.44 4.04
CA HIS A 116 15.30 4.45 4.43
C HIS A 116 14.85 5.88 4.11
N LEU A 117 14.15 6.08 2.97
CA LEU A 117 13.60 7.38 2.60
C LEU A 117 12.44 7.76 3.53
N ALA A 118 11.56 6.81 3.85
CA ALA A 118 10.49 7.02 4.81
C ALA A 118 11.05 7.45 6.18
N ALA A 119 12.12 6.81 6.67
CA ALA A 119 12.73 7.19 7.94
C ALA A 119 13.24 8.64 7.95
N ILE A 120 13.92 9.07 6.88
CA ILE A 120 14.42 10.45 6.74
C ILE A 120 13.25 11.44 6.65
N ARG A 121 12.24 11.14 5.82
CA ARG A 121 11.05 11.97 5.63
C ARG A 121 10.30 12.19 6.94
N GLU A 122 10.00 11.12 7.69
CA GLU A 122 9.23 11.19 8.92
C GLU A 122 9.95 12.01 10.01
N VAL A 123 11.28 11.86 10.14
CA VAL A 123 12.06 12.71 11.06
C VAL A 123 11.95 14.18 10.65
N LYS A 124 12.04 14.47 9.35
CA LYS A 124 11.95 15.82 8.83
C LYS A 124 10.57 16.43 9.05
N GLU A 125 9.50 15.68 8.81
CA GLU A 125 8.11 16.12 8.98
C GLU A 125 7.76 16.39 10.44
N GLU A 126 8.19 15.52 11.36
CA GLU A 126 7.85 15.66 12.79
C GLU A 126 8.72 16.70 13.51
N THR A 127 9.99 16.86 13.11
CA THR A 127 10.98 17.64 13.89
C THR A 127 11.66 18.77 13.12
N GLY A 128 11.58 18.76 11.79
CA GLY A 128 12.30 19.70 10.92
C GLY A 128 13.80 19.42 10.78
N VAL A 129 14.33 18.38 11.41
CA VAL A 129 15.76 18.01 11.38
C VAL A 129 16.09 17.21 10.12
N GLU A 130 17.16 17.59 9.43
CA GLU A 130 17.74 16.80 8.33
C GLU A 130 18.57 15.65 8.89
N THR A 131 18.43 14.45 8.31
CA THR A 131 19.15 13.25 8.75
C THR A 131 19.64 12.43 7.56
N GLU A 132 20.62 11.58 7.82
CA GLU A 132 21.11 10.56 6.88
C GLU A 132 20.79 9.18 7.45
N PHE A 133 20.33 8.28 6.59
CA PHE A 133 20.10 6.89 6.99
C PHE A 133 21.43 6.14 7.10
N VAL A 134 21.60 5.40 8.20
CA VAL A 134 22.80 4.58 8.43
C VAL A 134 22.50 3.11 8.24
N GLU A 135 21.62 2.53 9.06
CA GLU A 135 21.33 1.10 9.04
C GLU A 135 19.99 0.74 9.69
N ILE A 136 19.52 -0.48 9.43
CA ILE A 136 18.38 -1.08 10.14
C ILE A 136 18.91 -1.82 11.38
N LEU A 137 18.51 -1.38 12.57
CA LEU A 137 18.89 -2.04 13.83
C LEU A 137 18.02 -3.27 14.15
N ALA A 138 16.72 -3.21 13.84
CA ALA A 138 15.77 -4.30 14.11
C ALA A 138 14.48 -4.16 13.29
N PHE A 139 13.75 -5.26 13.12
CA PHE A 139 12.39 -5.33 12.56
C PHE A 139 11.60 -6.43 13.29
N ARG A 140 10.27 -6.39 13.20
CA ARG A 140 9.36 -7.38 13.79
C ARG A 140 8.07 -7.54 13.00
#